data_AF-A0A6J6SZ08-F1
#
_entry.id   AF-A0A6J6SZ08-F1
#
_cell.length_a   1.000
_cell.length_b   1.000
_cell.length_c   1.000
_cell.angle_alpha   90.00
_cell.angle_beta   90.00
_cell.angle_gamma   90.00
#
_symmetry.space_group_name_H-M   'P 1'
#
loop_
_entity.id
_entity.type
_entity.pdbx_description
1 polymer ?
#
loop_
_entity_poly.entity_id
_entity_poly.type
_entity_poly.pdbx_seq_one_letter_code
_entity_poly.pdbx_strand_id
1 'polypeptide(L)'
;MTGEYRHMTITATLLVTPKRSRILIAKGLVFLVIGAIIGLIGFATAIVLATITLSGKEHAPIDSGVALQILGGVVLGFAIYAFLGVAVGALIRNQVAAVVGALVWVLVLEALITVFVDWIGKWLPGGALDAVLQATNVSGRGGSEVLSVGAGAAVLVGYAVLLGAIASTTTMRRDIT
;
A
#
# COMPACT_ATOMS: atom_id res chain seq x y z
N MET A 1 -10.08 -2.43 -10.95
CA MET A 1 -10.01 -1.44 -12.03
C MET A 1 -9.67 -2.09 -13.36
N THR A 2 -8.49 -2.67 -13.50
CA THR A 2 -8.05 -3.35 -14.74
C THR A 2 -8.97 -4.49 -15.21
N GLY A 3 -9.58 -5.26 -14.29
CA GLY A 3 -10.55 -6.31 -14.64
C GLY A 3 -11.82 -5.80 -15.33
N GLU A 4 -12.27 -4.58 -15.02
CA GLU A 4 -13.47 -4.00 -15.67
C GLU A 4 -13.17 -3.54 -17.09
N TYR A 5 -11.93 -3.13 -17.35
CA TYR A 5 -11.47 -2.89 -18.72
C TYR A 5 -11.41 -4.20 -19.51
N ARG A 6 -10.97 -5.30 -18.89
CA ARG A 6 -10.94 -6.62 -19.53
C ARG A 6 -12.33 -7.17 -19.86
N HIS A 7 -13.29 -6.97 -18.97
CA HIS A 7 -14.65 -7.49 -19.11
C HIS A 7 -15.64 -6.48 -19.70
N MET A 8 -15.17 -5.31 -20.15
CA MET A 8 -15.98 -4.21 -20.71
C MET A 8 -17.14 -3.71 -19.82
N THR A 9 -17.11 -4.03 -18.52
CA THR A 9 -18.16 -3.64 -17.56
C THR A 9 -18.08 -2.16 -17.13
N ILE A 10 -16.98 -1.49 -17.46
CA ILE A 10 -16.82 -0.04 -17.25
C ILE A 10 -17.91 0.75 -17.98
N THR A 11 -18.32 0.36 -19.19
CA THR A 11 -19.32 1.09 -19.98
C THR A 11 -20.68 1.11 -19.28
N ALA A 12 -21.13 -0.02 -18.75
CA ALA A 12 -22.38 -0.11 -17.98
C ALA A 12 -22.34 0.77 -16.72
N THR A 13 -21.20 0.82 -16.03
CA THR A 13 -21.04 1.63 -14.81
C THR A 13 -21.09 3.13 -15.13
N LEU A 14 -20.47 3.54 -16.24
CA LEU A 14 -20.45 4.92 -16.69
C LEU A 14 -21.80 5.42 -17.19
N LEU A 15 -22.64 4.52 -17.75
CA LEU A 15 -24.01 4.85 -18.14
C LEU A 15 -24.92 5.17 -16.94
N VAL A 16 -24.70 4.51 -15.80
CA VAL A 16 -25.48 4.76 -14.58
C VAL A 16 -24.92 5.95 -13.79
N THR A 17 -23.60 6.15 -13.76
CA THR A 17 -22.97 7.29 -13.08
C THR A 17 -21.88 7.90 -13.96
N PRO A 18 -22.15 9.04 -14.64
CA PRO A 18 -21.21 9.62 -15.61
C PRO A 18 -19.97 10.26 -14.96
N LYS A 19 -19.99 10.49 -13.64
CA LYS A 19 -18.87 11.09 -12.91
C LYS A 19 -17.79 10.06 -12.56
N ARG A 20 -16.82 9.88 -13.46
CA ARG A 20 -15.72 8.90 -13.36
C ARG A 20 -14.90 9.00 -12.07
N SER A 21 -14.67 10.22 -11.57
CA SER A 21 -13.95 10.46 -10.32
C SER A 21 -14.67 9.88 -9.10
N ARG A 22 -16.01 9.91 -9.08
CA ARG A 22 -16.82 9.37 -7.98
C ARG A 22 -16.70 7.85 -7.89
N ILE A 23 -16.65 7.17 -9.04
CA ILE A 23 -16.50 5.70 -9.10
C ILE A 23 -15.11 5.30 -8.60
N LEU A 24 -14.06 6.02 -9.02
CA LEU A 24 -12.70 5.76 -8.58
C LEU A 24 -12.54 5.94 -7.07
N ILE A 25 -13.04 7.06 -6.52
CA ILE A 25 -12.99 7.34 -5.07
C ILE A 25 -13.81 6.31 -4.30
N ALA A 26 -15.03 6.00 -4.74
CA ALA A 26 -15.89 5.02 -4.06
C ALA A 26 -15.23 3.63 -4.00
N LYS A 27 -14.73 3.14 -5.14
CA LYS A 27 -14.00 1.86 -5.17
C LYS A 27 -12.71 1.93 -4.36
N GLY A 28 -11.98 3.04 -4.45
CA GLY A 28 -10.80 3.27 -3.64
C GLY A 28 -11.09 3.14 -2.14
N LEU A 29 -12.17 3.77 -1.65
CA LEU A 29 -12.60 3.65 -0.26
C LEU A 29 -12.98 2.21 0.13
N VAL A 30 -13.67 1.48 -0.76
CA VAL A 30 -13.98 0.05 -0.52
C VAL A 30 -12.70 -0.76 -0.37
N PHE A 31 -11.73 -0.59 -1.28
CA PHE A 31 -10.46 -1.31 -1.20
C PHE A 31 -9.58 -0.86 -0.04
N LEU A 32 -9.72 0.39 0.42
CA LEU A 32 -9.08 0.87 1.63
C LEU A 32 -9.59 0.10 2.86
N VAL A 33 -10.91 -0.09 2.98
CA VAL A 33 -11.51 -0.91 4.05
C VAL A 33 -11.10 -2.38 3.93
N ILE A 34 -11.12 -2.94 2.71
CA ILE A 34 -10.66 -4.32 2.48
C ILE A 34 -9.19 -4.47 2.89
N GLY A 35 -8.33 -3.52 2.52
CA GLY A 35 -6.92 -3.49 2.92
C GLY A 35 -6.75 -3.46 4.44
N ALA A 36 -7.52 -2.62 5.14
CA ALA A 36 -7.53 -2.57 6.60
C ALA A 36 -7.91 -3.92 7.24
N ILE A 37 -8.95 -4.58 6.70
CA ILE A 37 -9.39 -5.92 7.17
C ILE A 37 -8.29 -6.96 6.92
N ILE A 38 -7.67 -6.95 5.74
CA ILE A 38 -6.55 -7.86 5.42
C ILE A 38 -5.38 -7.62 6.36
N GLY A 39 -5.04 -6.36 6.65
CA GLY A 39 -4.01 -6.00 7.62
C GLY A 39 -4.33 -6.52 9.02
N LEU A 40 -5.59 -6.39 9.46
CA LEU A 40 -6.04 -6.92 10.75
C LEU A 40 -5.91 -8.45 10.82
N ILE A 41 -6.33 -9.17 9.77
CA ILE A 41 -6.21 -10.64 9.69
C ILE A 41 -4.73 -11.04 9.68
N GLY A 42 -3.89 -10.33 8.92
CA GLY A 42 -2.45 -10.54 8.87
C GLY A 42 -1.80 -10.37 10.25
N PHE A 43 -2.12 -9.29 10.96
CA PHE A 43 -1.64 -9.05 12.31
C PHE A 43 -2.13 -10.11 13.30
N ALA A 44 -3.42 -10.48 13.25
CA ALA A 44 -3.98 -11.52 14.11
C ALA A 44 -3.30 -12.88 13.87
N THR A 45 -3.01 -13.22 12.62
CA THR A 45 -2.27 -14.44 12.28
C THR A 45 -0.84 -14.37 12.80
N ALA A 46 -0.16 -13.22 12.64
CA ALA A 46 1.20 -13.02 13.11
C ALA A 46 1.31 -13.13 14.63
N ILE A 47 0.38 -12.55 15.39
CA ILE A 47 0.41 -12.61 16.86
C ILE A 47 0.08 -13.99 17.41
N VAL A 48 -0.81 -14.75 16.74
CA VAL A 48 -1.06 -16.16 17.08
C VAL A 48 0.20 -17.00 16.83
N LEU A 49 0.85 -16.84 15.69
CA LEU A 49 2.10 -17.55 15.40
C LEU A 49 3.23 -17.15 16.37
N ALA A 50 3.34 -15.87 16.68
CA ALA A 50 4.33 -15.37 17.64
C ALA A 50 4.09 -15.95 19.03
N THR A 51 2.87 -15.94 19.54
CA THR A 51 2.56 -16.52 20.85
C THR A 51 2.86 -18.02 20.89
N ILE A 52 2.49 -18.79 19.87
CA ILE A 52 2.80 -20.24 19.82
C ILE A 52 4.32 -20.51 19.80
N THR A 53 5.08 -19.75 19.01
CA THR A 53 6.52 -20.01 18.79
C THR A 53 7.45 -19.40 19.83
N LEU A 54 7.01 -18.34 20.52
CA LEU A 54 7.76 -17.67 21.59
C LEU A 54 7.29 -18.04 22.99
N SER A 55 6.21 -18.83 23.12
CA SER A 55 5.78 -19.39 24.41
C SER A 55 6.96 -20.09 25.11
N GLY A 56 7.35 -19.57 26.29
CA GLY A 56 8.44 -20.11 27.10
C GLY A 56 9.84 -19.54 26.83
N LYS A 57 9.99 -18.54 25.94
CA LYS A 57 11.27 -17.85 25.72
C LYS A 57 11.32 -16.53 26.49
N GLU A 58 12.09 -16.48 27.57
CA GLU A 58 12.23 -15.27 28.42
C GLU A 58 12.90 -14.09 27.72
N HIS A 59 13.66 -14.34 26.64
CA HIS A 59 14.43 -13.32 25.93
C HIS A 59 13.65 -12.64 24.78
N ALA A 60 12.37 -12.97 24.59
CA ALA A 60 11.52 -12.38 23.55
C ALA A 60 10.08 -12.12 24.04
N PRO A 61 9.88 -11.28 25.06
CA PRO A 61 8.54 -10.96 25.56
C PRO A 61 7.74 -10.19 24.51
N ILE A 62 6.46 -10.56 24.35
CA ILE A 62 5.52 -9.83 23.50
C ILE A 62 4.94 -8.67 24.32
N ASP A 63 5.42 -7.46 24.08
CA ASP A 63 4.87 -6.26 24.72
C ASP A 63 3.56 -5.85 24.04
N SER A 64 2.47 -5.85 24.80
CA SER A 64 1.15 -5.42 24.36
C SER A 64 1.10 -3.97 23.86
N GLY A 65 1.91 -3.06 24.42
CA GLY A 65 1.96 -1.67 24.00
C GLY A 65 2.57 -1.52 22.60
N VAL A 66 3.70 -2.20 22.37
CA VAL A 66 4.36 -2.26 21.05
C VAL A 66 3.47 -2.98 20.04
N ALA A 67 2.80 -4.07 20.44
CA ALA A 67 1.88 -4.81 19.59
C ALA A 67 0.71 -3.93 19.11
N LEU A 68 0.12 -3.10 19.98
CA LEU A 68 -0.94 -2.15 19.60
C LEU A 68 -0.45 -1.07 18.63
N GLN A 69 0.76 -0.56 18.83
CA GLN A 69 1.36 0.40 17.89
C GLN A 69 1.61 -0.23 16.51
N ILE A 70 2.14 -1.45 16.47
CA ILE A 70 2.35 -2.21 15.23
C ILE A 70 1.01 -2.50 14.55
N LEU A 71 -0.03 -2.89 15.30
CA LEU A 71 -1.37 -3.12 14.76
C LEU A 71 -1.89 -1.87 14.03
N GLY A 72 -1.79 -0.70 14.65
CA GLY A 72 -2.18 0.57 14.04
C GLY A 72 -1.43 0.83 12.72
N GLY A 73 -0.11 0.60 12.72
CA GLY A 73 0.72 0.73 11.54
C GLY A 73 0.37 -0.26 10.42
N VAL A 74 0.17 -1.54 10.74
CA VAL A 74 -0.22 -2.58 9.78
C VAL A 74 -1.57 -2.25 9.14
N VAL A 75 -2.58 -1.92 9.94
CA VAL A 75 -3.92 -1.59 9.44
C VAL A 75 -3.88 -0.37 8.51
N LEU A 76 -3.20 0.69 8.94
CA LEU A 76 -3.07 1.92 8.15
C LEU A 76 -2.24 1.69 6.87
N GLY A 77 -1.11 1.02 6.98
CA GLY A 77 -0.22 0.73 5.86
C GLY A 77 -0.91 -0.10 4.78
N PHE A 78 -1.58 -1.19 5.17
CA PHE A 78 -2.31 -2.05 4.23
C PHE A 78 -3.51 -1.32 3.59
N ALA A 79 -4.24 -0.52 4.35
CA ALA A 79 -5.35 0.27 3.84
C ALA A 79 -4.88 1.26 2.74
N ILE A 80 -3.78 1.97 3.00
CA ILE A 80 -3.23 2.94 2.04
C ILE A 80 -2.63 2.22 0.82
N TYR A 81 -1.88 1.13 1.01
CA TYR A 81 -1.31 0.37 -0.11
C TYR A 81 -2.39 -0.26 -1.00
N ALA A 82 -3.49 -0.73 -0.42
CA ALA A 82 -4.63 -1.24 -1.19
C ALA A 82 -5.24 -0.13 -2.06
N PHE A 83 -5.42 1.07 -1.51
CA PHE A 83 -5.86 2.23 -2.30
C PHE A 83 -4.85 2.59 -3.40
N LEU A 84 -3.56 2.56 -3.10
CA LEU A 84 -2.49 2.87 -4.04
C LEU A 84 -2.49 1.88 -5.23
N GLY A 85 -2.68 0.58 -4.96
CA GLY A 85 -2.85 -0.43 -6.00
C GLY A 85 -4.07 -0.17 -6.89
N VAL A 86 -5.17 0.31 -6.32
CA VAL A 86 -6.36 0.73 -7.09
C VAL A 86 -6.05 1.94 -7.96
N ALA A 87 -5.34 2.95 -7.45
CA ALA A 87 -4.96 4.15 -8.20
C ALA A 87 -4.03 3.80 -9.38
N VAL A 88 -3.02 2.97 -9.14
CA VAL A 88 -2.10 2.49 -10.19
C VAL A 88 -2.85 1.66 -11.24
N GLY A 89 -3.71 0.74 -10.80
CA GLY A 89 -4.53 -0.07 -11.70
C GLY A 89 -5.62 0.72 -12.45
N ALA A 90 -5.98 1.92 -11.99
CA ALA A 90 -6.85 2.83 -12.73
C ALA A 90 -6.08 3.58 -13.83
N LEU A 91 -4.79 3.86 -13.60
CA LEU A 91 -3.94 4.58 -14.54
C LEU A 91 -3.46 3.70 -15.71
N ILE A 92 -3.27 2.40 -15.47
CA ILE A 92 -2.73 1.44 -16.44
C ILE A 92 -3.85 0.54 -16.96
N ARG A 93 -4.20 0.65 -18.27
CA ARG A 93 -5.25 -0.17 -18.91
C ARG A 93 -4.91 -1.66 -18.99
N ASN A 94 -3.63 -1.99 -19.17
CA ASN A 94 -3.17 -3.37 -19.29
C ASN A 94 -2.93 -3.96 -17.89
N GLN A 95 -3.77 -4.93 -17.50
CA GLN A 95 -3.66 -5.61 -16.20
C GLN A 95 -2.27 -6.21 -15.97
N VAL A 96 -1.69 -6.86 -16.98
CA VAL A 96 -0.38 -7.49 -16.87
C VAL A 96 0.68 -6.41 -16.66
N ALA A 97 0.64 -5.33 -17.43
CA ALA A 97 1.58 -4.22 -17.26
C ALA A 97 1.45 -3.55 -15.88
N ALA A 98 0.23 -3.43 -15.34
CA ALA A 98 0.00 -2.84 -14.03
C ALA A 98 0.61 -3.70 -12.92
N VAL A 99 0.37 -5.00 -12.95
CA VAL A 99 0.88 -5.94 -11.94
C VAL A 99 2.39 -6.10 -12.07
N VAL A 100 2.89 -6.38 -13.28
CA VAL A 100 4.33 -6.55 -13.52
C VAL A 100 5.09 -5.27 -13.21
N GLY A 101 4.58 -4.11 -13.62
CA GLY A 101 5.20 -2.81 -13.32
C GLY A 101 5.27 -2.53 -11.82
N ALA A 102 4.20 -2.82 -11.07
CA ALA A 102 4.21 -2.68 -9.61
C ALA A 102 5.20 -3.63 -8.93
N LEU A 103 5.30 -4.88 -9.40
CA LEU A 103 6.26 -5.86 -8.89
C LEU A 103 7.70 -5.45 -9.21
N VAL A 104 7.99 -5.04 -10.44
CA VAL A 104 9.33 -4.57 -10.84
C VAL A 104 9.71 -3.33 -10.04
N TRP A 105 8.76 -2.42 -9.80
CA TRP A 105 8.98 -1.26 -8.93
C TRP A 105 9.46 -1.69 -7.54
N VAL A 106 8.64 -2.46 -6.82
CA VAL A 106 8.91 -2.84 -5.41
C VAL A 106 10.12 -3.77 -5.28
N LEU A 107 10.24 -4.76 -6.17
CA LEU A 107 11.24 -5.82 -6.03
C LEU A 107 12.61 -5.44 -6.60
N VAL A 108 12.66 -4.58 -7.61
CA VAL A 108 13.90 -4.26 -8.34
C VAL A 108 14.24 -2.78 -8.20
N LEU A 109 13.37 -1.88 -8.65
CA LEU A 109 13.72 -0.47 -8.72
C LEU A 109 13.92 0.16 -7.34
N GLU A 110 13.01 -0.06 -6.39
CA GLU A 110 13.18 0.46 -5.03
C GLU A 110 14.43 -0.12 -4.35
N ALA A 111 14.69 -1.42 -4.55
CA ALA A 111 15.87 -2.07 -4.01
C ALA A 111 17.16 -1.44 -4.57
N LEU A 112 17.24 -1.27 -5.90
CA LEU A 112 18.40 -0.63 -6.54
C LEU A 112 18.56 0.83 -6.08
N ILE A 113 17.48 1.61 -6.05
CA ILE A 113 17.52 3.01 -5.59
C ILE A 113 18.02 3.09 -4.15
N THR A 114 17.55 2.21 -3.27
CA THR A 114 17.97 2.19 -1.86
C THR A 114 19.45 1.80 -1.71
N VAL A 115 19.97 0.94 -2.59
CA VAL A 115 21.38 0.54 -2.58
C VAL A 115 22.30 1.65 -3.10
N PHE A 116 21.90 2.36 -4.16
CA PHE A 116 22.74 3.40 -4.76
C PHE A 116 22.54 4.80 -4.14
N VAL A 117 21.37 5.05 -3.54
CA VAL A 117 20.95 6.35 -2.99
C VAL A 117 20.16 6.13 -1.69
N ASP A 118 20.90 5.73 -0.66
CA ASP A 118 20.41 5.36 0.67
C ASP A 118 19.52 6.43 1.34
N TRP A 119 19.87 7.72 1.22
CA TRP A 119 19.14 8.82 1.85
C TRP A 119 17.73 9.01 1.28
N ILE A 120 17.53 8.60 0.03
CA ILE A 120 16.23 8.68 -0.66
C ILE A 120 15.36 7.47 -0.33
N GLY A 121 15.97 6.33 -0.01
CA GLY A 121 15.30 5.07 0.34
C GLY A 121 14.15 5.24 1.34
N LYS A 122 14.34 6.10 2.35
CA LYS A 122 13.34 6.37 3.41
C LYS A 122 12.07 7.09 2.93
N TRP A 123 12.14 7.78 1.79
CA TRP A 123 11.03 8.55 1.22
C TRP A 123 10.26 7.76 0.15
N LEU A 124 10.78 6.61 -0.30
CA LEU A 124 10.07 5.76 -1.24
C LEU A 124 8.84 5.12 -0.58
N PRO A 125 7.82 4.74 -1.38
CA PRO A 125 6.64 4.03 -0.87
C PRO A 125 6.98 2.84 0.02
N GLY A 126 7.94 2.00 -0.38
CA GLY A 126 8.40 0.87 0.44
C GLY A 126 9.09 1.29 1.75
N GLY A 127 9.95 2.31 1.70
CA GLY A 127 10.63 2.82 2.91
C GLY A 127 9.67 3.49 3.90
N ALA A 128 8.67 4.22 3.39
CA ALA A 128 7.61 4.80 4.20
C ALA A 128 6.69 3.73 4.82
N LEU A 129 6.44 2.63 4.09
CA LEU A 129 5.74 1.47 4.64
C LEU A 129 6.55 0.78 5.74
N ASP A 130 7.85 0.56 5.53
CA ASP A 130 8.74 -0.02 6.54
C ASP A 130 8.74 0.82 7.84
N ALA A 131 8.74 2.15 7.71
CA ALA A 131 8.63 3.07 8.85
C ALA A 131 7.29 2.95 9.61
N VAL A 132 6.16 2.83 8.90
CA VAL A 132 4.84 2.65 9.53
C VAL A 132 4.72 1.27 10.18
N LEU A 133 5.30 0.24 9.58
CA LEU A 133 5.32 -1.12 10.12
C LEU A 133 6.34 -1.28 11.27
N GLN A 134 7.14 -0.25 11.57
CA GLN A 134 8.26 -0.30 12.51
C GLN A 134 9.25 -1.44 12.19
N ALA A 135 9.37 -1.78 10.91
CA ALA A 135 10.20 -2.87 10.39
C ALA A 135 11.68 -2.42 10.34
N THR A 136 12.26 -2.13 11.49
CA THR A 136 13.59 -1.51 11.61
C THR A 136 14.73 -2.48 11.23
N ASN A 137 14.50 -3.80 11.25
CA ASN A 137 15.55 -4.83 11.11
C ASN A 137 15.24 -5.94 10.09
N VAL A 138 14.06 -5.96 9.47
CA VAL A 138 13.60 -7.12 8.68
C VAL A 138 14.19 -7.15 7.27
N SER A 139 14.61 -6.00 6.74
CA SER A 139 14.94 -5.88 5.31
C SER A 139 16.43 -6.02 4.97
N GLY A 140 17.33 -6.30 5.93
CA GLY A 140 18.78 -6.32 5.68
C GLY A 140 19.35 -4.96 5.21
N ARG A 141 18.54 -3.90 5.24
CA ARG A 141 18.85 -2.51 4.92
C ARG A 141 19.49 -1.84 6.13
N GLY A 142 20.63 -2.37 6.57
CA GLY A 142 21.39 -1.81 7.68
C GLY A 142 22.05 -0.50 7.24
N GLY A 143 21.56 0.64 7.72
CA GLY A 143 22.32 1.90 7.64
C GLY A 143 21.50 3.18 7.65
N SER A 144 20.28 3.18 7.11
CA SER A 144 19.51 4.43 6.98
C SER A 144 18.57 4.63 8.15
N GLU A 145 18.74 5.73 8.87
CA GLU A 145 17.80 6.26 9.87
C GLU A 145 16.37 6.25 9.30
N VAL A 146 15.55 5.32 9.80
CA VAL A 146 14.15 5.14 9.39
C VAL A 146 13.32 6.34 9.84
N LEU A 147 12.36 6.71 9.00
CA LEU A 147 11.47 7.83 9.29
C LEU A 147 10.60 7.50 10.52
N SER A 148 10.17 8.51 11.27
CA SER A 148 9.21 8.28 12.37
C SER A 148 7.90 7.73 11.82
N VAL A 149 7.17 6.95 12.62
CA VAL A 149 5.88 6.34 12.22
C VAL A 149 4.92 7.38 11.65
N GLY A 150 4.83 8.55 12.29
CA GLY A 150 3.96 9.65 11.82
C GLY A 150 4.39 10.24 10.48
N ALA A 151 5.70 10.41 10.27
CA ALA A 151 6.22 10.93 9.02
C ALA A 151 6.10 9.90 7.88
N GLY A 152 6.33 8.61 8.14
CA GLY A 152 6.09 7.53 7.16
C GLY A 152 4.62 7.46 6.73
N ALA A 153 3.70 7.57 7.70
CA ALA A 153 2.27 7.61 7.42
C ALA A 153 1.90 8.85 6.57
N ALA A 154 2.45 10.02 6.88
CA ALA A 154 2.21 11.23 6.10
C ALA A 154 2.70 11.10 4.65
N VAL A 155 3.87 10.50 4.43
CA VAL A 155 4.41 10.24 3.09
C VAL A 155 3.49 9.29 2.30
N LEU A 156 3.04 8.19 2.92
CA LEU A 156 2.11 7.25 2.28
C LEU A 156 0.76 7.90 1.93
N VAL A 157 0.19 8.69 2.84
CA VAL A 157 -1.03 9.46 2.55
C VAL A 157 -0.78 10.44 1.41
N GLY A 158 0.38 11.10 1.40
CA GLY A 158 0.81 11.96 0.30
C GLY A 158 0.78 11.24 -1.03
N TYR A 159 1.42 10.07 -1.14
CA TYR A 159 1.40 9.24 -2.35
C TYR A 159 -0.01 8.82 -2.75
N ALA A 160 -0.84 8.39 -1.80
CA ALA A 160 -2.21 7.99 -2.08
C ALA A 160 -3.06 9.14 -2.62
N VAL A 161 -2.98 10.33 -2.01
CA VAL A 161 -3.69 11.52 -2.48
C VAL A 161 -3.18 11.93 -3.87
N LEU A 162 -1.87 11.94 -4.07
CA LEU A 162 -1.24 12.38 -5.32
C LEU A 162 -1.59 11.44 -6.48
N LEU A 163 -1.42 10.12 -6.30
CA LEU A 163 -1.79 9.11 -7.30
C LEU A 163 -3.30 9.03 -7.50
N GLY A 164 -4.10 9.17 -6.44
CA GLY A 164 -5.55 9.23 -6.52
C GLY A 164 -6.03 10.44 -7.34
N ALA A 165 -5.43 11.61 -7.12
CA ALA A 165 -5.71 12.83 -7.87
C ALA A 165 -5.29 12.68 -9.34
N ILE A 166 -4.09 12.17 -9.63
CA ILE A 166 -3.63 11.90 -11.00
C ILE A 166 -4.56 10.92 -11.71
N ALA A 167 -4.91 9.81 -11.06
CA ALA A 167 -5.81 8.80 -11.63
C ALA A 167 -7.21 9.39 -11.89
N SER A 168 -7.73 10.23 -10.99
CA SER A 168 -9.03 10.89 -11.17
C SER A 168 -9.04 11.86 -12.35
N THR A 169 -7.98 12.66 -12.52
CA THR A 169 -7.91 13.71 -13.54
C THR A 169 -7.60 13.14 -14.93
N THR A 170 -6.71 12.16 -15.03
CA THR A 170 -6.39 11.48 -16.30
C THR A 170 -7.54 10.65 -16.82
N THR A 171 -8.29 9.97 -15.95
CA THR A 171 -9.49 9.19 -16.34
C THR A 171 -10.60 10.09 -16.87
N MET A 172 -10.65 11.35 -16.43
CA MET A 172 -11.66 12.34 -16.81
C MET A 172 -11.36 13.03 -18.15
N ARG A 173 -10.09 13.07 -18.57
CA ARG A 173 -9.64 13.70 -19.82
C ARG A 173 -9.43 12.74 -20.99
N ARG A 174 -9.43 11.43 -20.73
CA ARG A 174 -9.23 10.41 -21.76
C ARG A 174 -10.58 9.85 -22.20
N ASP A 175 -11.08 10.40 -23.31
CA ASP A 175 -12.25 9.87 -24.00
C ASP A 175 -12.04 8.42 -24.43
N ILE A 176 -13.13 7.66 -24.42
CA ILE A 176 -13.18 6.26 -24.81
C ILE A 176 -13.60 6.24 -26.28
N THR A 177 -12.64 6.06 -27.19
CA THR A 177 -12.89 5.53 -28.54
C THR A 177 -12.80 4.02 -28.51
#